data_AF-A0A925CPD1-F1
#
_entry.id   AF-A0A925CPD1-F1
#
_cell.length_a   1.000
_cell.length_b   1.000
_cell.length_c   1.000
_cell.angle_alpha   90.00
_cell.angle_beta   90.00
_cell.angle_gamma   90.00
#
_symmetry.space_group_name_H-M   'P 1'
#
loop_
_entity.id
_entity.type
_entity.pdbx_description
1 polymer ?
#
loop_
_entity_poly.entity_id
_entity_poly.type
_entity_poly.pdbx_seq_one_letter_code
_entity_poly.pdbx_strand_id
1 'polypeptide(L)'
;PERAGPPAAPRADRPARAPDGERPTRAPEGERPARPARKAQWDVARLYVGAGRLARVRPGDLVGAIANELQLDASVVGAIQIQDKFSIVEVPDEIADDIIDALRNTTIKGKRVIVRRDRD
;
A
#
# COMPACT_ATOMS: atom_id res chain seq x y z
N PRO A 1 -39.64 -21.12 51.12
CA PRO A 1 -38.44 -20.97 50.25
C PRO A 1 -37.17 -21.14 51.09
N GLU A 2 -36.73 -22.36 51.36
CA GLU A 2 -35.89 -23.18 50.48
C GLU A 2 -34.52 -22.55 50.15
N ARG A 3 -33.52 -23.04 50.91
CA ARG A 3 -32.14 -23.39 50.54
C ARG A 3 -31.10 -22.31 50.21
N ALA A 4 -30.15 -22.26 51.15
CA ALA A 4 -28.71 -22.43 50.92
C ALA A 4 -27.99 -21.34 50.11
N GLY A 5 -27.38 -20.40 50.84
CA GLY A 5 -26.18 -19.75 50.34
C GLY A 5 -25.02 -20.77 50.26
N PRO A 6 -24.26 -20.84 49.16
CA PRO A 6 -23.07 -21.66 49.13
C PRO A 6 -21.92 -21.00 49.94
N PRO A 7 -21.09 -21.81 50.61
CA PRO A 7 -20.00 -21.36 51.48
C PRO A 7 -18.71 -21.04 50.71
N ALA A 8 -17.79 -20.40 51.45
CA ALA A 8 -16.46 -19.98 51.05
C ALA A 8 -15.58 -21.08 50.45
N ALA A 9 -14.70 -20.68 49.51
CA ALA A 9 -13.43 -21.35 49.26
C ALA A 9 -12.29 -20.34 49.43
N PRO A 10 -11.26 -20.64 50.25
CA PRO A 10 -10.09 -19.81 50.43
C PRO A 10 -8.89 -20.32 49.59
N ARG A 11 -7.86 -19.45 49.51
CA ARG A 11 -6.48 -19.72 49.10
C ARG A 11 -6.25 -19.90 47.59
N ALA A 12 -5.41 -19.05 47.00
CA ALA A 12 -3.96 -19.28 47.03
C ALA A 12 -3.23 -18.14 46.28
N ASP A 13 -2.14 -17.70 46.90
CA ASP A 13 -0.93 -17.10 46.35
C ASP A 13 -0.94 -16.47 44.95
N ARG A 14 -0.64 -15.17 44.99
CA ARG A 14 0.07 -14.44 43.94
C ARG A 14 1.51 -14.98 43.84
N PRO A 15 1.97 -15.29 42.62
CA PRO A 15 3.26 -14.77 42.16
C PRO A 15 3.02 -13.94 40.88
N ALA A 16 3.37 -12.65 40.87
CA ALA A 16 4.69 -12.15 40.45
C ALA A 16 4.99 -12.39 38.95
N ARG A 17 4.56 -11.42 38.14
CA ARG A 17 5.31 -10.77 37.07
C ARG A 17 6.32 -11.61 36.29
N ALA A 18 5.99 -11.88 35.02
CA ALA A 18 6.94 -11.89 33.92
C ALA A 18 6.28 -11.24 32.69
N PRO A 19 6.76 -10.09 32.18
CA PRO A 19 6.44 -9.63 30.85
C PRO A 19 7.50 -10.22 29.92
N ASP A 20 7.31 -11.46 29.46
CA ASP A 20 8.20 -11.99 28.44
C ASP A 20 7.71 -11.50 27.07
N GLY A 21 8.24 -10.33 26.72
CA GLY A 21 8.06 -9.72 25.42
C GLY A 21 8.86 -10.48 24.37
N GLU A 22 8.31 -11.59 23.87
CA GLU A 22 8.68 -12.08 22.55
C GLU A 22 7.91 -11.26 21.51
N ARG A 23 8.48 -10.09 21.21
CA ARG A 23 8.22 -9.36 19.97
C ARG A 23 8.75 -10.25 18.83
N PRO A 24 7.89 -10.79 17.94
CA PRO A 24 8.38 -11.37 16.71
C PRO A 24 9.14 -10.27 15.96
N THR A 25 10.35 -10.63 15.59
CA THR A 25 11.31 -9.81 14.89
C THR A 25 10.67 -9.17 13.67
N ARG A 26 10.88 -7.86 13.58
CA ARG A 26 10.69 -7.05 12.39
C ARG A 26 11.42 -7.69 11.21
N ALA A 27 10.68 -8.37 10.34
CA ALA A 27 11.04 -8.54 8.95
C ALA A 27 9.97 -7.80 8.12
N PRO A 28 10.30 -6.71 7.41
CA PRO A 28 9.49 -6.36 6.25
C PRO A 28 9.77 -7.45 5.21
N GLU A 29 8.87 -8.44 5.13
CA GLU A 29 8.73 -9.27 3.92
C GLU A 29 8.21 -8.37 2.80
N GLY A 30 9.11 -7.52 2.28
CA GLY A 30 8.85 -6.50 1.29
C GLY A 30 9.72 -6.66 0.04
N GLU A 31 10.20 -7.87 -0.24
CA GLU A 31 10.91 -8.16 -1.49
C GLU A 31 10.53 -9.56 -1.99
N ARG A 32 9.33 -9.65 -2.57
CA ARG A 32 9.09 -10.65 -3.62
C ARG A 32 9.55 -10.00 -4.93
N PRO A 33 10.63 -10.47 -5.58
CA PRO A 33 10.96 -10.00 -6.92
C PRO A 33 9.75 -10.30 -7.81
N ALA A 34 9.22 -9.25 -8.43
CA ALA A 34 8.11 -9.38 -9.37
C ALA A 34 8.54 -10.39 -10.44
N ARG A 35 7.76 -11.46 -10.58
CA ARG A 35 7.90 -12.40 -11.71
C ARG A 35 7.92 -11.56 -12.99
N PRO A 36 8.80 -11.84 -13.98
CA PRO A 36 8.74 -11.15 -15.26
C PRO A 36 7.37 -11.48 -15.87
N ALA A 37 6.49 -10.49 -15.84
CA ALA A 37 5.12 -10.62 -16.30
C ALA A 37 5.17 -10.68 -17.83
N ARG A 38 5.22 -11.91 -18.31
CA ARG A 38 4.83 -12.40 -19.64
C ARG A 38 4.15 -11.31 -20.47
N LYS A 39 4.86 -10.87 -21.52
CA LYS A 39 4.39 -10.07 -22.68
C LYS A 39 2.86 -9.99 -22.78
N ALA A 40 2.31 -8.93 -22.21
CA ALA A 40 0.96 -8.50 -22.48
C ALA A 40 1.00 -7.79 -23.83
N GLN A 41 0.37 -8.39 -24.82
CA GLN A 41 0.36 -7.95 -26.22
C GLN A 41 -0.68 -6.84 -26.45
N TRP A 42 -0.82 -5.95 -25.46
CA TRP A 42 -1.63 -4.75 -25.44
C TRP A 42 -0.70 -3.67 -24.89
N ASP A 43 -0.50 -2.56 -25.59
CA ASP A 43 0.40 -1.48 -25.18
C ASP A 43 -0.12 -0.83 -23.88
N VAL A 44 0.18 -1.46 -22.75
CA VAL A 44 -0.04 -0.95 -21.41
C VAL A 44 1.31 -0.62 -20.79
N ALA A 45 1.49 0.63 -20.41
CA ALA A 45 2.65 1.08 -19.69
C ALA A 45 2.45 0.89 -18.19
N ARG A 46 3.55 0.56 -17.51
CA ARG A 46 3.64 0.64 -16.07
C ARG A 46 4.34 1.91 -15.67
N LEU A 47 3.77 2.60 -14.70
CA LEU A 47 4.31 3.82 -14.13
C LEU A 47 4.74 3.55 -12.71
N TYR A 48 6.02 3.74 -12.45
CA TYR A 48 6.59 3.77 -11.13
C TYR A 48 6.34 5.13 -10.49
N VAL A 49 5.71 5.16 -9.32
CA VAL A 49 5.49 6.35 -8.50
C VAL A 49 6.22 6.16 -7.17
N GLY A 50 7.13 7.06 -6.81
CA GLY A 50 7.89 7.04 -5.55
C GLY A 50 7.06 7.37 -4.31
N ALA A 51 5.81 6.93 -4.27
CA ALA A 51 4.86 7.18 -3.21
C ALA A 51 4.08 5.88 -2.91
N GLY A 52 4.43 5.23 -1.80
CA GLY A 52 3.83 3.98 -1.36
C GLY A 52 3.03 4.10 -0.06
N ARG A 53 2.87 2.97 0.63
CA ARG A 53 2.16 2.87 1.91
C ARG A 53 2.78 3.74 3.00
N LEU A 54 4.10 3.87 3.05
CA LEU A 54 4.80 4.74 4.00
C LEU A 54 4.46 6.23 3.79
N ALA A 55 4.15 6.62 2.56
CA ALA A 55 3.68 7.96 2.23
C ALA A 55 2.17 8.13 2.47
N ARG A 56 1.49 7.12 3.05
CA ARG A 56 0.02 7.05 3.21
C ARG A 56 -0.72 7.27 1.89
N VAL A 57 -0.18 6.75 0.80
CA VAL A 57 -0.82 6.78 -0.51
C VAL A 57 -1.76 5.59 -0.64
N ARG A 58 -2.99 5.85 -1.06
CA ARG A 58 -3.98 4.85 -1.43
C ARG A 58 -4.16 4.81 -2.94
N PRO A 59 -4.74 3.73 -3.49
CA PRO A 59 -4.93 3.63 -4.94
C PRO A 59 -5.81 4.78 -5.44
N GLY A 60 -6.90 5.08 -4.73
CA GLY A 60 -7.77 6.21 -5.04
C GLY A 60 -7.08 7.58 -4.98
N ASP A 61 -6.02 7.75 -4.17
CA ASP A 61 -5.23 9.00 -4.17
C ASP A 61 -4.42 9.14 -5.47
N LEU A 62 -3.83 8.03 -5.95
CA LEU A 62 -3.07 8.01 -7.20
C LEU A 62 -3.99 8.20 -8.40
N VAL A 63 -5.10 7.46 -8.44
CA VAL A 63 -6.14 7.59 -9.47
C VAL A 63 -6.66 9.01 -9.50
N GLY A 64 -7.04 9.56 -8.34
CA GLY A 64 -7.57 10.92 -8.24
C GLY A 64 -6.56 11.98 -8.67
N ALA A 65 -5.28 11.82 -8.29
CA ALA A 65 -4.23 12.75 -8.72
C ALA A 65 -4.03 12.72 -10.25
N ILE A 66 -3.97 11.53 -10.85
CA ILE A 66 -3.79 11.36 -12.30
C ILE A 66 -5.02 11.87 -13.06
N ALA A 67 -6.21 11.44 -12.63
CA ALA A 67 -7.49 11.85 -13.21
C ALA A 67 -7.67 13.37 -13.15
N ASN A 68 -7.31 14.01 -12.04
CA ASN A 68 -7.43 15.45 -11.88
C ASN A 68 -6.40 16.23 -12.70
N GLU A 69 -5.18 15.71 -12.87
CA GLU A 69 -4.11 16.40 -13.59
C GLU A 69 -4.34 16.38 -15.11
N LEU A 70 -4.76 15.23 -15.66
CA LEU A 70 -4.97 15.06 -17.10
C LEU A 70 -6.43 15.14 -17.53
N GLN A 71 -7.35 15.42 -16.59
CA GLN A 71 -8.81 15.42 -16.83
C GLN A 71 -9.30 14.09 -17.45
N LEU A 72 -8.68 12.99 -17.03
CA LEU A 72 -8.99 11.63 -17.49
C LEU A 72 -9.91 10.93 -16.49
N ASP A 73 -10.69 9.99 -17.00
CA ASP A 73 -11.48 9.12 -16.15
C ASP A 73 -10.59 8.18 -15.33
N ALA A 74 -11.01 7.96 -14.08
CA ALA A 74 -10.42 6.95 -13.19
C ALA A 74 -10.39 5.55 -13.81
N SER A 75 -11.32 5.26 -14.73
CA SER A 75 -11.43 4.00 -15.47
C SER A 75 -10.28 3.76 -16.44
N VAL A 76 -9.58 4.82 -16.87
CA VAL A 76 -8.41 4.69 -17.75
C VAL A 76 -7.21 4.15 -16.98
N VAL A 77 -7.17 4.40 -15.67
CA VAL A 77 -6.17 3.80 -14.79
C VAL A 77 -6.55 2.35 -14.53
N GLY A 78 -5.64 1.44 -14.89
CA GLY A 78 -5.81 0.01 -14.72
C GLY A 78 -5.42 -0.47 -13.32
N ALA A 79 -4.67 -1.56 -13.24
CA ALA A 79 -4.28 -2.12 -11.96
C ALA A 79 -3.24 -1.25 -11.25
N ILE A 80 -3.41 -1.12 -9.93
CA ILE A 80 -2.52 -0.33 -9.08
C ILE A 80 -1.95 -1.25 -8.01
N GLN A 81 -0.63 -1.28 -7.93
CA GLN A 81 0.12 -2.03 -6.93
C GLN A 81 0.82 -1.06 -6.00
N ILE A 82 0.43 -1.03 -4.73
CA ILE A 82 1.06 -0.16 -3.74
C ILE A 82 2.03 -0.97 -2.90
N GLN A 83 3.31 -0.62 -2.99
CA GLN A 83 4.38 -1.15 -2.16
C GLN A 83 4.65 -0.22 -0.97
N ASP A 84 5.57 -0.59 -0.08
CA ASP A 84 5.87 0.23 1.10
C ASP A 84 6.49 1.58 0.74
N LYS A 85 7.48 1.58 -0.18
CA LYS A 85 8.22 2.79 -0.58
C LYS A 85 7.67 3.45 -1.85
N PHE A 86 7.04 2.69 -2.74
CA PHE A 86 6.60 3.14 -4.05
C PHE A 86 5.29 2.48 -4.46
N SER A 87 4.71 2.89 -5.58
CA SER A 87 3.55 2.27 -6.18
C SER A 87 3.76 2.11 -7.68
N ILE A 88 3.18 1.07 -8.26
CA ILE A 88 3.12 0.83 -9.69
C ILE A 88 1.68 1.04 -10.15
N VAL A 89 1.50 1.77 -11.25
CA VAL A 89 0.20 2.04 -11.85
C VAL A 89 0.25 1.56 -13.29
N GLU A 90 -0.68 0.70 -13.70
CA GLU A 90 -0.85 0.29 -15.10
C GLU A 90 -1.79 1.24 -15.82
N VAL A 91 -1.38 1.76 -16.96
CA VAL A 91 -2.14 2.69 -17.82
C VAL A 91 -1.90 2.37 -19.29
N PRO A 92 -2.75 2.81 -20.22
CA PRO A 92 -2.48 2.73 -21.65
C PRO A 92 -1.19 3.48 -22.03
N ASP A 93 -0.39 2.90 -22.94
CA ASP A 93 0.89 3.50 -23.36
C ASP A 93 0.72 4.88 -24.00
N GLU A 94 -0.38 5.07 -24.73
CA GLU A 94 -0.78 6.30 -25.41
C GLU A 94 -0.82 7.53 -24.49
N ILE A 95 -1.18 7.34 -23.21
CA ILE A 95 -1.25 8.43 -22.21
C ILE A 95 -0.14 8.34 -21.15
N ALA A 96 0.68 7.30 -21.20
CA ALA A 96 1.66 7.04 -20.16
C ALA A 96 2.71 8.14 -20.06
N ASP A 97 3.20 8.62 -21.21
CA ASP A 97 4.19 9.68 -21.27
C ASP A 97 3.59 11.03 -20.80
N ASP A 98 2.33 11.32 -21.13
CA ASP A 98 1.57 12.47 -20.60
C ASP A 98 1.43 12.40 -19.07
N ILE A 99 1.05 11.24 -18.52
CA ILE A 99 0.95 11.05 -17.06
C ILE A 99 2.31 11.25 -16.39
N ILE A 100 3.38 10.76 -17.00
CA ILE A 100 4.73 10.95 -16.47
C ILE A 100 5.09 12.42 -16.42
N ASP A 101 4.87 13.17 -17.50
CA ASP A 101 5.23 14.59 -17.55
C ASP A 101 4.42 15.41 -16.53
N ALA A 102 3.12 15.15 -16.48
CA ALA A 102 2.19 15.81 -15.59
C ALA A 102 2.50 15.52 -14.11
N LEU A 103 2.67 14.24 -13.74
CA LEU A 103 3.04 13.86 -12.36
C LEU A 103 4.47 14.24 -11.98
N ARG A 104 5.39 14.39 -12.94
CA ARG A 104 6.76 14.82 -12.67
C ARG A 104 6.81 16.27 -12.25
N ASN A 105 5.93 17.10 -12.79
CA ASN A 105 5.83 18.51 -12.44
C ASN A 105 4.89 18.76 -11.24
N THR A 106 4.02 17.79 -10.92
CA THR A 106 3.06 17.85 -9.82
C THR A 106 3.57 17.24 -8.51
N THR A 107 3.01 17.69 -7.40
CA THR A 107 3.25 17.11 -6.07
C THR A 107 2.04 16.30 -5.59
N ILE A 108 2.25 15.02 -5.26
CA ILE A 108 1.20 14.19 -4.65
C ILE A 108 1.20 14.44 -3.13
N LYS A 109 0.07 14.90 -2.58
CA LYS A 109 -0.08 15.27 -1.16
C LYS A 109 0.99 16.26 -0.66
N GLY A 110 1.35 17.24 -1.49
CA GLY A 110 2.35 18.27 -1.17
C GLY A 110 3.79 17.75 -1.11
N LYS A 111 4.05 16.52 -1.56
CA LYS A 111 5.40 15.96 -1.67
C LYS A 111 5.74 15.74 -3.14
N ARG A 112 6.97 16.08 -3.51
CA ARG A 112 7.52 15.71 -4.82
C ARG A 112 7.68 14.20 -4.85
N VAL A 113 7.05 13.58 -5.85
CA VAL A 113 7.16 12.15 -6.09
C VAL A 113 8.00 11.94 -7.33
N ILE A 114 8.76 10.85 -7.35
CA ILE A 114 9.51 10.45 -8.53
C ILE A 114 8.57 9.59 -9.36
N VAL A 115 8.22 10.04 -10.57
CA VAL A 115 7.46 9.22 -11.52
C VAL A 115 8.36 8.81 -12.68
N ARG A 116 8.29 7.54 -13.10
CA ARG A 116 9.07 7.00 -14.22
C ARG A 116 8.30 5.90 -14.93
N ARG A 117 8.55 5.71 -16.21
CA ARG A 117 8.10 4.51 -16.94
C ARG A 117 8.89 3.31 -16.43
N ASP A 118 8.17 2.31 -15.96
CA ASP A 118 8.70 1.01 -15.58
C ASP A 118 8.85 0.20 -16.87
N ARG A 119 10.06 0.22 -17.44
CA ARG A 119 10.44 -0.61 -18.60
C ARG A 119 11.29 -1.75 -18.04
N ASP A 120 10.66 -2.90 -17.84
CA ASP A 120 11.34 -4.19 -17.63
C ASP A 120 11.75 -4.79 -18.98
#